data_AF-A0A8J3JS11-F1
#
_entry.id   AF-A0A8J3JS11-F1
#
_cell.length_a   1.000
_cell.length_b   1.000
_cell.length_c   1.000
_cell.angle_alpha   90.00
_cell.angle_beta   90.00
_cell.angle_gamma   90.00
#
_symmetry.space_group_name_H-M   'P 1'
#
loop_
_entity.id
_entity.type
_entity.pdbx_description
1 polymer ?
#
loop_
_entity_poly.entity_id
_entity_poly.type
_entity_poly.pdbx_seq_one_letter_code
_entity_poly.pdbx_strand_id
1 'polypeptide(L)'
;MTDTLIGLDLVPWAHIRSSSLNNSLEVPLQLRRLAEEVDGVPEQWADRLHQLVVHEHSACIVQSAEYVAPFLVGLCSSDRPAVVRQSLLLLIDLTTEPFHPEITHGNSGVHERTQRAIRAGRGDYLRLLNAPDRGTRQAALDLLNVLDECDAEVNG
;
A
#
# COMPACT_ATOMS: atom_id res chain seq x y z
N MET A 1 -2.99 -3.62 -20.53
CA MET A 1 -2.71 -2.51 -19.60
C MET A 1 -3.57 -2.75 -18.39
N THR A 2 -2.98 -2.70 -17.20
CA THR A 2 -3.64 -3.03 -15.93
C THR A 2 -4.65 -1.93 -15.60
N ASP A 3 -5.94 -2.20 -15.75
CA ASP A 3 -7.05 -1.30 -15.35
C ASP A 3 -6.90 -0.80 -13.90
N THR A 4 -6.18 -1.57 -13.08
CA THR A 4 -5.74 -1.24 -11.72
C THR A 4 -5.10 0.14 -11.55
N LEU A 5 -4.36 0.66 -12.54
CA LEU A 5 -3.67 1.96 -12.43
C LEU A 5 -4.44 3.12 -13.08
N ILE A 6 -5.70 2.91 -13.47
CA ILE A 6 -6.56 3.98 -13.98
C ILE A 6 -6.69 5.08 -12.91
N GLY A 7 -6.46 6.32 -13.32
CA GLY A 7 -6.52 7.49 -12.44
C GLY A 7 -5.22 7.79 -11.69
N LEU A 8 -4.16 6.99 -11.85
CA LEU A 8 -2.87 7.25 -11.21
C LEU A 8 -2.30 8.63 -11.54
N ASP A 9 -2.43 9.07 -12.80
CA ASP A 9 -1.99 10.40 -13.26
C ASP A 9 -2.93 11.55 -12.88
N LEU A 10 -4.14 11.24 -12.39
CA LEU A 10 -5.10 12.26 -11.96
C LEU A 10 -4.85 12.70 -10.51
N VAL A 11 -4.09 11.92 -9.74
CA VAL A 11 -3.67 12.29 -8.39
C VAL A 11 -2.69 13.47 -8.48
N PRO A 12 -2.90 14.56 -7.72
CA PRO A 12 -2.05 15.74 -7.77
C PRO A 12 -0.73 15.52 -7.01
N TRP A 13 0.09 14.55 -7.44
CA TRP A 13 1.32 14.12 -6.75
C TRP A 13 2.25 15.26 -6.35
N ALA A 14 2.41 16.27 -7.22
CA ALA A 14 3.22 17.46 -6.94
C ALA A 14 2.78 18.25 -5.69
N HIS A 15 1.52 18.11 -5.28
CA HIS A 15 0.94 18.77 -4.11
C HIS A 15 0.88 17.88 -2.88
N ILE A 16 1.21 16.59 -3.02
CA ILE A 16 1.26 15.63 -1.93
C ILE A 16 2.65 15.67 -1.31
N ARG A 17 2.74 15.81 0.01
CA ARG A 17 4.02 15.72 0.72
C ARG A 17 4.42 14.27 0.97
N SER A 18 5.69 13.96 0.70
CA SER A 18 6.31 12.65 0.94
C SER A 18 7.30 12.69 2.11
N SER A 19 7.79 11.51 2.50
CA SER A 19 8.81 11.31 3.53
C SER A 19 10.12 12.05 3.27
N SER A 20 10.49 12.25 2.01
CA SER A 20 11.58 13.14 1.60
C SER A 20 11.01 14.40 0.96
N LEU A 21 11.67 15.54 1.17
CA LEU A 21 11.17 16.89 0.86
C LEU A 21 10.76 17.16 -0.61
N ASN A 22 10.90 16.20 -1.56
CA ASN A 22 10.55 16.39 -2.98
C ASN A 22 10.10 15.12 -3.78
N ASN A 23 9.88 13.93 -3.17
CA ASN A 23 9.80 12.67 -3.95
C ASN A 23 8.40 12.06 -4.14
N SER A 24 7.31 12.74 -3.84
CA SER A 24 5.95 12.26 -4.14
C SER A 24 5.72 12.01 -5.64
N LEU A 25 6.48 12.68 -6.51
CA LEU A 25 6.49 12.44 -7.95
C LEU A 25 7.09 11.09 -8.35
N GLU A 26 7.90 10.45 -7.49
CA GLU A 26 8.44 9.12 -7.76
C GLU A 26 7.40 8.02 -7.50
N VAL A 27 6.42 8.26 -6.62
CA VAL A 27 5.37 7.28 -6.26
C VAL A 27 4.66 6.68 -7.48
N PRO A 28 4.11 7.47 -8.43
CA PRO A 28 3.44 6.90 -9.59
C PRO A 28 4.40 6.15 -10.53
N LEU A 29 5.70 6.49 -10.53
CA LEU A 29 6.70 5.72 -11.29
C LEU A 29 6.94 4.35 -10.63
N GLN A 30 7.11 4.30 -9.30
CA GLN A 30 7.33 3.04 -8.60
C GLN A 30 6.10 2.11 -8.65
N LEU A 31 4.89 2.66 -8.54
CA LEU A 31 3.65 1.88 -8.71
C LEU A 31 3.56 1.22 -10.09
N ARG A 32 3.93 1.94 -11.17
CA ARG A 32 3.99 1.37 -12.51
C ARG A 32 5.06 0.30 -12.62
N ARG A 33 6.27 0.56 -12.12
CA ARG A 33 7.38 -0.41 -12.17
C ARG A 33 7.06 -1.70 -11.41
N LEU A 34 6.42 -1.57 -10.24
CA LEU A 34 5.90 -2.71 -9.48
C LEU A 34 4.84 -3.47 -10.29
N ALA A 35 3.84 -2.78 -10.83
CA ALA A 35 2.76 -3.41 -11.61
C ALA A 35 3.28 -4.13 -12.85
N GLU A 36 4.25 -3.52 -13.55
CA GLU A 36 4.84 -4.04 -14.77
C GLU A 36 5.91 -5.08 -14.53
N GLU A 37 6.36 -5.27 -13.28
CA GLU A 37 7.48 -6.14 -12.90
C GLU A 37 8.76 -5.79 -13.68
N VAL A 38 9.01 -4.48 -13.82
CA VAL A 38 10.16 -3.96 -14.57
C VAL A 38 11.44 -4.55 -14.00
N ASP A 39 12.34 -4.98 -14.89
CA ASP A 39 13.63 -5.60 -14.55
C ASP A 39 13.54 -6.92 -13.74
N GLY A 40 12.33 -7.50 -13.57
CA GLY A 40 12.14 -8.76 -12.85
C GLY A 40 12.38 -8.69 -11.34
N VAL A 41 12.38 -7.48 -10.76
CA VAL A 41 12.72 -7.23 -9.35
C VAL A 41 11.62 -6.42 -8.64
N PRO A 42 10.39 -6.95 -8.51
CA PRO A 42 9.27 -6.23 -7.89
C PRO A 42 9.53 -5.82 -6.44
N GLU A 43 10.36 -6.58 -5.71
CA GLU A 43 10.79 -6.25 -4.34
C GLU A 43 11.53 -4.91 -4.27
N GLN A 44 12.45 -4.64 -5.20
CA GLN A 44 13.18 -3.37 -5.22
C GLN A 44 12.26 -2.17 -5.41
N TRP A 45 11.23 -2.31 -6.23
CA TRP A 45 10.25 -1.25 -6.48
C TRP A 45 9.28 -1.10 -5.31
N ALA A 46 8.92 -2.21 -4.64
CA ALA A 46 8.14 -2.20 -3.43
C ALA A 46 8.90 -1.53 -2.27
N ASP A 47 10.16 -1.88 -2.05
CA ASP A 47 11.04 -1.24 -1.06
C ASP A 47 11.16 0.26 -1.31
N ARG A 48 11.39 0.65 -2.57
CA ARG A 48 11.46 2.07 -2.91
C ARG A 48 10.12 2.77 -2.66
N LEU A 49 9.00 2.12 -2.98
CA LEU A 49 7.67 2.66 -2.71
C LEU A 49 7.44 2.79 -1.20
N HIS A 50 7.81 1.79 -0.40
CA HIS A 50 7.78 1.82 1.06
C HIS A 50 8.52 3.05 1.61
N GLN A 51 9.75 3.30 1.17
CA GLN A 51 10.52 4.49 1.59
C GLN A 51 9.83 5.83 1.26
N LEU A 52 8.99 5.87 0.22
CA LEU A 52 8.27 7.07 -0.20
C LEU A 52 6.97 7.31 0.58
N VAL A 53 6.39 6.25 1.16
CA VAL A 53 5.11 6.30 1.90
C VAL A 53 5.27 6.13 3.42
N VAL A 54 6.37 5.50 3.86
CA VAL A 54 6.78 5.34 5.25
C VAL A 54 8.08 6.12 5.46
N HIS A 55 8.08 7.04 6.43
CA HIS A 55 9.23 7.85 6.77
C HIS A 55 10.24 7.06 7.62
N GLU A 56 11.35 6.60 7.01
CA GLU A 56 12.34 5.70 7.61
C GLU A 56 12.83 6.10 9.01
N HIS A 57 13.03 7.40 9.28
CA HIS A 57 13.62 7.85 10.54
C HIS A 57 12.63 7.93 11.70
N SER A 58 11.34 7.94 11.39
CA SER A 58 10.28 8.05 12.40
C SER A 58 9.27 6.91 12.34
N ALA A 59 9.43 5.98 11.39
CA ALA A 59 8.49 4.90 11.08
C ALA A 59 7.05 5.43 10.90
N CYS A 60 6.89 6.59 10.26
CA CYS A 60 5.58 7.24 10.16
C CYS A 60 5.03 7.19 8.74
N ILE A 61 3.75 6.84 8.62
CA ILE A 61 3.06 6.93 7.35
C ILE A 61 2.80 8.40 6.98
N VAL A 62 3.13 8.78 5.75
CA VAL A 62 2.94 10.13 5.22
C VAL A 62 1.69 10.22 4.34
N GLN A 63 1.30 11.44 3.95
CA GLN A 63 0.05 11.70 3.24
C GLN A 63 -0.11 10.90 1.93
N SER A 64 0.98 10.53 1.26
CA SER A 64 0.93 9.74 0.02
C SER A 64 0.27 8.36 0.20
N ALA A 65 0.28 7.78 1.39
CA ALA A 65 -0.30 6.47 1.64
C ALA A 65 -1.79 6.36 1.32
N GLU A 66 -2.58 7.41 1.57
CA GLU A 66 -4.02 7.40 1.27
C GLU A 66 -4.30 7.25 -0.23
N TYR A 67 -3.39 7.77 -1.07
CA TYR A 67 -3.48 7.68 -2.52
C TYR A 67 -2.88 6.39 -3.06
N VAL A 68 -1.87 5.85 -2.38
CA VAL A 68 -1.19 4.61 -2.79
C VAL A 68 -2.04 3.37 -2.48
N ALA A 69 -2.71 3.34 -1.33
CA ALA A 69 -3.45 2.17 -0.86
C ALA A 69 -4.46 1.62 -1.89
N PRO A 70 -5.34 2.42 -2.54
CA PRO A 70 -6.28 1.90 -3.54
C PRO A 70 -5.60 1.20 -4.72
N PHE A 71 -4.44 1.69 -5.16
CA PHE A 71 -3.70 1.07 -6.25
C PHE A 71 -3.07 -0.26 -5.83
N LEU A 72 -2.50 -0.32 -4.61
CA LEU A 72 -1.98 -1.57 -4.05
C LEU A 72 -3.09 -2.62 -3.88
N VAL A 73 -4.27 -2.22 -3.42
CA VAL A 73 -5.45 -3.10 -3.35
C VAL A 73 -5.78 -3.65 -4.74
N GLY A 74 -5.85 -2.79 -5.76
CA GLY A 74 -6.13 -3.24 -7.12
C GLY A 74 -5.03 -4.14 -7.70
N LEU A 75 -3.77 -4.01 -7.26
CA LEU A 75 -2.66 -4.86 -7.69
C LEU A 75 -2.74 -6.28 -7.10
N CYS A 76 -3.49 -6.47 -6.00
CA CYS A 76 -3.77 -7.79 -5.46
C CYS A 76 -4.60 -8.68 -6.42
N SER A 77 -5.24 -8.10 -7.44
CA SER A 77 -5.94 -8.84 -8.50
C SER A 77 -5.05 -9.17 -9.71
N SER A 78 -3.74 -8.88 -9.66
CA SER A 78 -2.77 -9.22 -10.70
C SER A 78 -2.62 -10.74 -10.89
N ASP A 79 -2.27 -11.18 -12.09
CA ASP A 79 -1.91 -12.57 -12.41
C ASP A 79 -0.46 -12.91 -12.06
N ARG A 80 0.32 -11.93 -11.60
CA ARG A 80 1.75 -12.06 -11.25
C ARG A 80 1.93 -12.22 -9.75
N PRO A 81 2.28 -13.41 -9.25
CA PRO A 81 2.35 -13.67 -7.81
C PRO A 81 3.33 -12.77 -7.05
N ALA A 82 4.44 -12.39 -7.67
CA ALA A 82 5.42 -11.51 -7.04
C ALA A 82 4.85 -10.10 -6.83
N VAL A 83 4.12 -9.55 -7.81
CA VAL A 83 3.43 -8.26 -7.68
C VAL A 83 2.35 -8.30 -6.61
N VAL A 84 1.53 -9.36 -6.60
CA VAL A 84 0.48 -9.56 -5.58
C VAL A 84 1.09 -9.63 -4.19
N ARG A 85 2.13 -10.45 -3.99
CA ARG A 85 2.80 -10.61 -2.70
C ARG A 85 3.37 -9.28 -2.20
N GLN A 86 4.10 -8.55 -3.03
CA GLN A 86 4.68 -7.27 -2.61
C GLN A 86 3.61 -6.22 -2.31
N SER A 87 2.50 -6.23 -3.05
CA SER A 87 1.37 -5.33 -2.77
C SER A 87 0.74 -5.65 -1.40
N LEU A 88 0.57 -6.92 -1.06
CA LEU A 88 0.06 -7.35 0.25
C LEU A 88 1.00 -6.95 1.40
N LEU A 89 2.31 -7.13 1.24
CA LEU A 89 3.29 -6.73 2.25
C LEU A 89 3.25 -5.22 2.51
N LEU A 90 3.23 -4.40 1.46
CA LEU A 90 3.07 -2.95 1.61
C LEU A 90 1.74 -2.57 2.30
N LEU A 91 0.66 -3.29 2.02
CA LEU A 91 -0.63 -3.06 2.70
C LEU A 91 -0.57 -3.41 4.19
N ILE A 92 0.21 -4.43 4.58
CA ILE A 92 0.47 -4.76 5.99
C ILE A 92 1.18 -3.59 6.65
N ASP A 93 2.28 -3.10 6.08
CA ASP A 93 3.05 -1.99 6.63
C ASP A 93 2.18 -0.72 6.78
N LEU A 94 1.36 -0.43 5.76
CA LEU A 94 0.41 0.69 5.80
C LEU A 94 -0.72 0.52 6.84
N THR A 95 -0.90 -0.69 7.36
CA THR A 95 -1.86 -1.01 8.42
C THR A 95 -1.24 -0.93 9.81
N THR A 96 -0.01 -1.41 9.98
CA THR A 96 0.65 -1.52 11.30
C THR A 96 1.48 -0.31 11.69
N GLU A 97 2.03 0.44 10.73
CA GLU A 97 2.90 1.56 11.05
C GLU A 97 2.11 2.78 11.58
N PRO A 98 2.65 3.52 12.58
CA PRO A 98 1.93 4.62 13.19
C PRO A 98 1.77 5.82 12.25
N PHE A 99 0.57 6.42 12.29
CA PHE A 99 0.30 7.71 11.65
C PHE A 99 0.56 8.83 12.65
N HIS A 100 1.68 9.54 12.49
CA HIS A 100 1.96 10.67 13.37
C HIS A 100 1.27 11.94 12.87
N PRO A 101 0.39 12.56 13.69
CA PRO A 101 -0.42 13.71 13.26
C PRO A 101 0.44 14.92 12.85
N GLU A 102 1.62 15.06 13.45
CA GLU A 102 2.62 16.09 13.11
C GLU A 102 3.10 15.99 11.66
N ILE A 103 3.17 14.77 11.13
CA ILE A 103 3.65 14.48 9.76
C ILE A 103 2.48 14.57 8.76
N THR A 104 1.26 14.28 9.20
CA THR A 104 0.03 14.50 8.41
C THR A 104 -0.46 15.96 8.38
N HIS A 105 0.28 16.88 9.03
CA HIS A 105 0.00 18.33 9.06
C HIS A 105 -1.45 18.66 9.49
N GLY A 106 -1.99 17.89 10.43
CA GLY A 106 -3.36 18.08 10.93
C GLY A 106 -4.46 17.50 10.05
N ASN A 107 -4.13 16.76 8.97
CA ASN A 107 -5.12 15.96 8.23
C ASN A 107 -5.38 14.64 8.98
N SER A 108 -6.12 14.73 10.09
CA SER A 108 -6.44 13.61 10.98
C SER A 108 -7.21 12.46 10.30
N GLY A 109 -7.80 12.70 9.12
CA GLY A 109 -8.52 11.69 8.36
C GLY A 109 -7.67 10.83 7.41
N VAL A 110 -6.37 11.12 7.24
CA VAL A 110 -5.49 10.33 6.34
C VAL A 110 -5.43 8.86 6.78
N HIS A 111 -5.27 8.63 8.09
CA HIS A 111 -5.27 7.28 8.64
C HIS A 111 -6.57 6.56 8.31
N GLU A 112 -7.72 7.13 8.68
CA GLU A 112 -9.03 6.51 8.45
C GLU A 112 -9.30 6.23 6.96
N ARG A 113 -8.96 7.16 6.06
CA ARG A 113 -9.14 6.97 4.61
C ARG A 113 -8.23 5.88 4.05
N THR A 114 -6.98 5.84 4.49
CA THR A 114 -6.03 4.78 4.11
C THR A 114 -6.56 3.43 4.56
N GLN A 115 -6.91 3.30 5.85
CA GLN A 115 -7.45 2.06 6.40
C GLN A 115 -8.75 1.63 5.73
N ARG A 116 -9.65 2.57 5.41
CA ARG A 116 -10.89 2.28 4.68
C ARG A 116 -10.61 1.73 3.28
N ALA A 117 -9.63 2.29 2.57
CA ALA A 117 -9.22 1.78 1.26
C ALA A 117 -8.65 0.35 1.36
N ILE A 118 -7.79 0.09 2.35
CA ILE A 118 -7.22 -1.25 2.57
C ILE A 118 -8.33 -2.26 2.87
N ARG A 119 -9.26 -1.95 3.78
CA ARG A 119 -10.40 -2.81 4.14
C ARG A 119 -11.34 -3.10 2.97
N ALA A 120 -11.49 -2.15 2.03
CA ALA A 120 -12.32 -2.38 0.85
C ALA A 120 -11.82 -3.55 -0.02
N GLY A 121 -10.53 -3.88 0.05
CA GLY A 121 -9.92 -5.03 -0.63
C GLY A 121 -10.11 -6.38 0.06
N ARG A 122 -10.73 -6.44 1.24
CA ARG A 122 -10.79 -7.67 2.07
C ARG A 122 -11.30 -8.92 1.32
N GLY A 123 -12.29 -8.74 0.43
CA GLY A 123 -12.80 -9.83 -0.40
C GLY A 123 -11.73 -10.44 -1.32
N ASP A 124 -10.82 -9.63 -1.83
CA ASP A 124 -9.73 -10.07 -2.70
C ASP A 124 -8.68 -10.84 -1.89
N TYR A 125 -8.33 -10.35 -0.70
CA TYR A 125 -7.36 -11.01 0.18
C TYR A 125 -7.85 -12.39 0.61
N LEU A 126 -9.16 -12.54 0.91
CA LEU A 126 -9.77 -13.83 1.21
C LEU A 126 -9.67 -14.82 0.04
N ARG A 127 -9.84 -14.35 -1.20
CA ARG A 127 -9.65 -15.20 -2.39
C ARG A 127 -8.19 -15.67 -2.52
N LEU A 128 -7.24 -14.80 -2.18
CA LEU A 128 -5.80 -15.09 -2.26
C LEU A 128 -5.31 -16.14 -1.27
N LEU A 129 -6.09 -16.49 -0.24
CA LEU A 129 -5.79 -17.64 0.63
C LEU A 129 -5.76 -18.98 -0.13
N ASN A 130 -6.37 -19.05 -1.32
CA ASN A 130 -6.35 -20.20 -2.21
C ASN A 130 -5.42 -20.02 -3.43
N ALA A 131 -4.60 -18.95 -3.47
CA ALA A 131 -3.68 -18.71 -4.56
C ALA A 131 -2.68 -19.88 -4.70
N PRO A 132 -2.19 -20.22 -5.90
CA PRO A 132 -1.24 -21.32 -6.10
C PRO A 132 0.13 -21.03 -5.47
N ASP A 133 0.57 -19.77 -5.46
CA ASP A 133 1.82 -19.35 -4.84
C ASP A 133 1.73 -19.33 -3.31
N ARG A 134 2.69 -19.98 -2.64
CA ARG A 134 2.73 -20.07 -1.17
C ARG A 134 2.98 -18.70 -0.52
N GLY A 135 3.87 -17.90 -1.09
CA GLY A 135 4.19 -16.58 -0.54
C GLY A 135 2.99 -15.64 -0.55
N THR A 136 2.22 -15.68 -1.64
CA THR A 136 0.96 -14.93 -1.79
C THR A 136 -0.07 -15.36 -0.74
N ARG A 137 -0.27 -16.66 -0.53
CA ARG A 137 -1.21 -17.16 0.51
C ARG A 137 -0.81 -16.69 1.90
N GLN A 138 0.49 -16.76 2.23
CA GLN A 138 1.00 -16.34 3.53
C GLN A 138 0.79 -14.84 3.74
N ALA A 139 1.21 -14.00 2.79
CA ALA A 139 1.03 -12.55 2.89
C ALA A 139 -0.46 -12.15 2.99
N ALA A 140 -1.36 -12.86 2.30
CA ALA A 140 -2.79 -12.61 2.39
C ALA A 140 -3.36 -12.98 3.77
N LEU A 141 -2.90 -14.10 4.34
CA LEU A 141 -3.27 -14.50 5.70
C LEU A 141 -2.77 -13.49 6.73
N ASP A 142 -1.51 -13.05 6.60
CA ASP A 142 -0.91 -12.09 7.52
C ASP A 142 -1.66 -10.75 7.49
N LEU A 143 -1.99 -10.24 6.30
CA LEU A 143 -2.80 -9.01 6.17
C LEU A 143 -4.20 -9.16 6.79
N LEU A 144 -4.86 -10.29 6.58
CA LEU A 144 -6.18 -10.53 7.16
C LEU A 144 -6.15 -10.58 8.69
N ASN A 145 -5.14 -11.24 9.27
CA ASN A 145 -4.95 -11.28 10.72
C ASN A 145 -4.73 -9.88 11.29
N VAL A 146 -3.87 -9.07 10.66
CA VAL A 146 -3.62 -7.68 11.05
C VAL A 146 -4.91 -6.85 11.01
N LEU A 147 -5.70 -6.98 9.95
CA LEU A 147 -6.98 -6.26 9.85
C LEU A 147 -7.97 -6.69 10.94
N ASP A 148 -8.02 -7.98 11.28
CA ASP A 148 -8.89 -8.51 12.33
C ASP A 148 -8.48 -8.01 13.73
N GLU A 149 -7.18 -7.93 14.00
CA GLU A 149 -6.63 -7.38 15.24
C GLU A 149 -6.99 -5.88 15.37
N CYS A 150 -6.76 -5.09 14.31
CA CYS A 150 -7.13 -3.67 14.30
C CYS A 150 -8.65 -3.45 14.48
N ASP A 151 -9.49 -4.30 13.89
CA ASP A 151 -10.94 -4.20 14.02
C ASP A 151 -11.42 -4.58 15.44
N ALA A 152 -10.71 -5.48 16.12
CA ALA A 152 -10.99 -5.83 17.52
C ALA A 152 -10.65 -4.69 18.48
N GLU A 153 -9.55 -3.97 18.26
CA GLU A 153 -9.14 -2.82 19.08
C GLU A 153 -10.09 -1.61 18.98
N VAL A 154 -10.76 -1.42 17.83
CA VAL A 154 -11.73 -0.33 17.64
C VAL A 154 -13.08 -0.61 18.31
N ASN A 155 -13.44 -1.89 18.50
CA ASN A 155 -14.74 -2.31 19.03
C ASN A 155 -14.72 -2.76 20.50
N GLY A 156 -13.54 -2.82 21.13
CA GLY A 156 -13.34 -3.19 22.54
C GLY A 156 -13.31 -1.99 23.47
#